data_AF-A0A3N9VDX4-F1
#
_entry.id   AF-A0A3N9VDX4-F1
#
_cell.length_a   1.000
_cell.length_b   1.000
_cell.length_c   1.000
_cell.angle_alpha   90.00
_cell.angle_beta   90.00
_cell.angle_gamma   90.00
#
_symmetry.space_group_name_H-M   'P 1'
#
loop_
_entity.id
_entity.type
_entity.pdbx_description
1 polymer ?
#
loop_
_entity_poly.entity_id
_entity_poly.type
_entity_poly.pdbx_seq_one_letter_code
_entity_poly.pdbx_strand_id
1 'polypeptide(L)'
;MKERYHVRLGERRTTVCLDTTLSVLLSLHLGLEPGTMGTHSAIRSWMQERIDRVNDPGRIRVSQWLQREIVEALISKDLAEKYGDWLLKVG
;
A
#
# COMPACT_ATOMS: atom_id res chain seq x y z
N MET A 1 -5.81 -9.48 12.53
CA MET A 1 -7.00 -8.60 12.36
C MET A 1 -6.79 -7.80 11.07
N LYS A 2 -7.83 -7.21 10.45
CA LYS A 2 -7.67 -6.39 9.23
C LYS A 2 -8.19 -4.98 9.49
N GLU A 3 -7.40 -3.98 9.12
CA GLU A 3 -7.81 -2.58 9.11
C GLU A 3 -8.47 -2.23 7.77
N ARG A 4 -9.44 -1.32 7.80
CA ARG A 4 -10.19 -0.90 6.60
C ARG A 4 -9.94 0.57 6.33
N TYR A 5 -9.53 0.87 5.10
CA TYR A 5 -9.28 2.23 4.65
C TYR A 5 -10.17 2.57 3.46
N HIS A 6 -10.67 3.79 3.41
CA HIS A 6 -11.47 4.25 2.29
C HIS A 6 -10.64 5.14 1.38
N VAL A 7 -10.42 4.69 0.15
CA VAL A 7 -9.68 5.43 -0.89
C VAL A 7 -10.59 5.68 -2.08
N ARG A 8 -10.18 6.57 -2.98
CA ARG A 8 -10.88 6.88 -4.22
C ARG A 8 -10.07 6.39 -5.41
N LEU A 9 -10.75 5.80 -6.38
CA LEU A 9 -10.21 5.39 -7.66
C LEU A 9 -10.98 6.18 -8.74
N GLY A 10 -10.38 7.27 -9.21
CA GLY A 10 -11.13 8.32 -9.90
C GLY A 10 -12.24 8.86 -8.99
N GLU A 11 -13.48 8.89 -9.48
CA GLU A 11 -14.65 9.33 -8.71
C GLU A 11 -15.19 8.25 -7.75
N ARG A 12 -14.78 7.00 -7.91
CA ARG A 12 -15.34 5.86 -7.18
C ARG A 12 -14.65 5.66 -5.83
N ARG A 13 -15.42 5.70 -4.72
CA ARG A 13 -14.93 5.25 -3.40
C ARG A 13 -14.80 3.73 -3.36
N THR A 14 -13.68 3.23 -2.84
CA THR A 14 -13.47 1.81 -2.57
C THR A 14 -12.90 1.60 -1.17
N THR A 15 -13.02 0.38 -0.65
CA THR A 15 -12.50 -0.01 0.66
C THR A 15 -11.35 -0.97 0.48
N VAL A 16 -10.22 -0.61 1.09
CA VAL A 16 -8.99 -1.40 1.13
C VAL A 16 -8.89 -2.07 2.49
N CYS A 17 -8.72 -3.39 2.48
CA CYS A 17 -8.43 -4.14 3.70
C CYS A 17 -6.92 -4.36 3.80
N LEU A 18 -6.29 -3.83 4.83
CA LEU A 18 -4.87 -4.01 5.12
C LEU A 18 -4.69 -4.95 6.32
N ASP A 19 -3.69 -5.84 6.25
CA ASP A 19 -3.32 -6.63 7.42
C ASP A 19 -2.75 -5.72 8.51
N THR A 20 -3.07 -5.98 9.78
CA THR A 20 -2.56 -5.17 10.90
C THR A 20 -1.04 -5.11 10.92
N THR A 21 -0.34 -6.20 10.55
CA THR A 21 1.12 -6.22 10.50
C THR A 21 1.64 -5.22 9.46
N LEU A 22 1.04 -5.20 8.27
CA LEU A 22 1.42 -4.26 7.21
C LEU A 22 1.08 -2.81 7.59
N SER A 23 -0.03 -2.59 8.28
CA SER A 23 -0.40 -1.27 8.82
C SER A 23 0.68 -0.76 9.79
N VAL A 24 1.08 -1.59 10.76
CA VAL A 24 2.12 -1.27 11.73
C VAL A 24 3.46 -1.00 11.03
N LEU A 25 3.92 -1.89 10.16
CA LEU A 25 5.19 -1.70 9.46
C LEU A 25 5.19 -0.44 8.59
N LEU A 26 4.10 -0.17 7.88
CA LEU A 26 3.98 1.06 7.09
C LEU A 26 3.99 2.29 8.00
N SER A 27 3.32 2.27 9.14
CA SER A 27 3.36 3.41 10.07
C SER A 27 4.77 3.70 10.58
N LEU A 28 5.53 2.67 10.93
CA LEU A 28 6.92 2.80 11.35
C LEU A 28 7.81 3.32 10.21
N HIS A 29 7.61 2.83 8.99
CA HIS A 29 8.29 3.33 7.79
C HIS A 29 8.02 4.82 7.54
N LEU A 30 6.82 5.30 7.87
CA LEU A 30 6.44 6.72 7.80
C LEU A 30 6.92 7.54 9.01
N GLY A 31 7.60 6.93 9.99
CA GLY A 31 8.05 7.59 11.21
C GLY A 31 6.92 7.94 12.18
N LEU A 32 5.83 7.18 12.17
CA LEU A 32 4.62 7.43 12.97
C LEU A 32 4.37 6.32 13.99
N GLU A 33 3.73 6.69 15.10
CA GLU A 33 3.30 5.74 16.13
C GLU A 33 2.11 4.89 15.64
N PRO A 34 2.18 3.55 15.64
CA PRO A 34 1.10 2.68 15.19
C PRO A 34 -0.20 2.86 15.99
N GLY A 35 -1.35 2.60 15.35
CA GLY A 35 -2.65 2.54 16.04
C GLY A 35 -3.29 3.87 16.45
N THR A 36 -2.64 5.01 16.19
CA THR A 36 -3.25 6.33 16.42
C THR A 36 -4.16 6.75 15.26
N MET A 37 -5.14 7.63 15.52
CA MET A 37 -6.01 8.18 14.47
C MET A 37 -5.22 8.96 13.40
N GLY A 38 -4.18 9.69 13.81
CA GLY A 38 -3.29 10.41 12.89
C GLY A 38 -2.59 9.47 11.93
N THR A 39 -2.07 8.35 12.45
CA THR A 39 -1.43 7.30 11.66
C THR A 39 -2.38 6.65 10.67
N HIS A 40 -3.62 6.36 11.08
CA HIS A 40 -4.62 5.80 10.17
C HIS A 40 -4.90 6.74 8.99
N SER A 41 -4.98 8.06 9.23
CA SER A 41 -5.13 9.07 8.17
C SER A 41 -3.90 9.16 7.27
N ALA A 42 -2.69 9.07 7.83
CA ALA A 42 -1.45 9.10 7.06
C ALA A 42 -1.31 7.88 6.14
N ILE A 43 -1.59 6.67 6.65
CA ILE A 43 -1.61 5.45 5.84
C ILE A 43 -2.61 5.55 4.69
N ARG A 44 -3.83 6.06 4.98
CA ARG A 44 -4.84 6.32 3.94
C ARG A 44 -4.31 7.26 2.86
N SER A 45 -3.68 8.36 3.26
CA SER A 45 -3.15 9.38 2.36
C SER A 45 -2.02 8.81 1.48
N TRP A 46 -1.10 8.06 2.09
CA TRP A 46 -0.04 7.36 1.38
C TRP A 46 -0.59 6.41 0.29
N MET A 47 -1.63 5.63 0.61
CA MET A 47 -2.27 4.74 -0.37
C MET A 47 -3.01 5.53 -1.47
N GLN A 48 -3.65 6.66 -1.12
CA GLN A 48 -4.32 7.52 -2.08
C GLN A 48 -3.32 8.10 -3.09
N GLU A 49 -2.17 8.59 -2.63
CA GLU A 49 -1.11 9.12 -3.50
C GLU A 49 -0.61 8.08 -4.51
N ARG A 50 -0.49 6.82 -4.11
CA ARG A 50 -0.11 5.72 -5.02
C ARG A 50 -1.18 5.49 -6.09
N ILE A 51 -2.46 5.51 -5.71
CA ILE A 51 -3.57 5.41 -6.67
C ILE A 51 -3.52 6.59 -7.64
N ASP A 52 -3.39 7.81 -7.13
CA ASP A 52 -3.43 9.03 -7.92
C ASP A 52 -2.25 9.09 -8.91
N ARG A 53 -1.07 8.59 -8.52
CA ARG A 53 0.10 8.51 -9.39
C ARG A 53 -0.10 7.58 -10.58
N VAL A 54 -0.71 6.42 -10.36
CA VAL A 54 -0.96 5.44 -11.45
C VAL A 54 -2.15 5.88 -12.31
N ASN A 55 -3.12 6.59 -11.71
CA ASN A 55 -4.30 7.15 -12.36
C ASN A 55 -5.05 6.15 -13.27
N ASP A 56 -5.24 4.94 -12.75
CA ASP A 56 -5.93 3.85 -13.46
C ASP A 56 -7.34 3.65 -12.85
N PRO A 57 -8.38 4.33 -13.37
CA PRO A 57 -9.73 4.21 -12.85
C PRO A 57 -10.34 2.81 -13.01
N GLY A 58 -9.81 2.00 -13.93
CA GLY A 58 -10.26 0.64 -14.22
C GLY A 58 -9.68 -0.43 -13.28
N ARG A 59 -8.76 -0.06 -12.38
CA ARG A 59 -8.03 -1.01 -11.53
C ARG A 59 -8.97 -1.92 -10.72
N ILE A 60 -8.77 -3.22 -10.92
CA ILE A 60 -9.38 -4.28 -10.11
C ILE A 60 -8.41 -4.71 -8.99
N ARG A 61 -8.93 -5.41 -7.97
CA ARG A 61 -8.11 -5.95 -6.87
C ARG A 61 -7.25 -4.89 -6.16
N VAL A 62 -7.83 -3.71 -5.95
CA VAL A 62 -7.15 -2.54 -5.35
C VAL A 62 -6.48 -2.87 -4.02
N SER A 63 -7.11 -3.68 -3.16
CA SER A 63 -6.51 -4.11 -1.89
C SER A 63 -5.21 -4.89 -2.09
N GLN A 64 -5.21 -5.89 -2.98
CA GLN A 64 -4.02 -6.71 -3.24
C GLN A 64 -2.91 -5.90 -3.89
N TRP A 65 -3.29 -5.01 -4.83
CA TRP A 65 -2.31 -4.13 -5.47
C TRP A 65 -1.66 -3.19 -4.46
N LEU A 66 -2.43 -2.50 -3.60
CA LEU A 66 -1.86 -1.63 -2.58
C LEU A 66 -1.03 -2.39 -1.55
N GLN A 67 -1.42 -3.61 -1.17
CA GLN A 67 -0.59 -4.42 -0.28
C GLN A 67 0.77 -4.73 -0.92
N ARG A 68 0.80 -4.98 -2.24
CA ARG A 68 2.07 -5.15 -2.97
C ARG A 68 2.89 -3.86 -2.94
N GLU A 69 2.29 -2.71 -3.24
CA GLU A 69 2.99 -1.40 -3.17
C GLU A 69 3.58 -1.13 -1.78
N ILE A 70 2.86 -1.51 -0.72
CA ILE A 70 3.35 -1.38 0.66
C ILE A 70 4.54 -2.30 0.90
N VAL A 71 4.45 -3.58 0.51
CA VAL A 71 5.57 -4.51 0.64
C VAL A 71 6.80 -4.00 -0.12
N GLU A 72 6.63 -3.54 -1.36
CA GLU A 72 7.71 -2.99 -2.18
C GLU A 72 8.35 -1.73 -1.55
N ALA A 73 7.56 -0.92 -0.83
CA ALA A 73 8.09 0.23 -0.09
C ALA A 73 8.83 -0.17 1.21
N LEU A 74 8.48 -1.32 1.81
CA LEU A 74 9.04 -1.80 3.07
C LEU A 74 10.32 -2.64 2.90
N ILE A 75 10.49 -3.30 1.76
CA ILE A 75 11.66 -4.15 1.52
C ILE A 75 12.93 -3.32 1.30
N SER A 76 14.08 -3.91 1.63
CA SER A 76 15.37 -3.31 1.33
C SER A 76 15.59 -3.18 -0.18
N LYS A 77 16.45 -2.24 -0.60
CA LYS A 77 16.83 -2.08 -2.01
C LYS A 77 17.37 -3.37 -2.61
N ASP A 78 18.25 -4.07 -1.89
CA ASP A 78 18.82 -5.36 -2.30
C ASP A 78 17.72 -6.42 -2.56
N LEU A 79 16.70 -6.50 -1.70
CA LEU A 79 15.59 -7.43 -1.90
C LEU A 79 14.68 -7.00 -3.06
N ALA A 80 14.47 -5.70 -3.24
CA ALA A 80 13.70 -5.16 -4.36
C ALA A 80 14.36 -5.49 -5.71
N GLU A 81 15.68 -5.33 -5.81
CA GLU A 81 16.46 -5.68 -6.99
C GLU A 81 16.35 -7.18 -7.31
N LYS A 82 16.56 -8.05 -6.30
CA LYS A 82 16.41 -9.51 -6.46
C LYS A 82 15.00 -9.91 -6.91
N TYR A 83 13.98 -9.23 -6.41
CA TYR A 83 12.59 -9.48 -6.81
C TYR A 83 12.32 -9.07 -8.27
N GLY A 84 12.84 -7.91 -8.69
CA GLY A 84 12.78 -7.44 -10.08
C GLY A 84 13.46 -8.42 -11.04
N ASP A 85 14.66 -8.87 -10.70
CA ASP A 85 15.41 -9.86 -11.47
C ASP A 85 14.65 -11.19 -11.61
N TRP A 86 13.98 -11.64 -10.56
CA TRP A 86 13.15 -12.85 -10.60
C TRP A 86 11.93 -12.67 -11.51
N LEU A 87 11.22 -11.53 -11.42
CA LEU A 87 10.06 -11.24 -12.26
C LEU A 87 10.42 -11.24 -13.75
N LEU A 88 11.57 -10.67 -14.13
CA LEU A 88 12.05 -10.62 -15.51
C LEU A 88 12.50 -11.99 -16.06
N LYS A 89 12.80 -12.96 -15.18
CA LYS A 89 13.19 -14.33 -15.58
C LYS A 89 12.00 -15.27 -15.76
N VAL A 90 10.87 -14.97 -15.12
CA VAL A 90 9.69 -15.85 -15.07
C VAL A 90 8.52 -15.31 -15.89
N GLY A 91 8.51 -14.00 -16.22
CA GLY A 91 7.58 -13.37 -17.16
C GLY A 91 8.05 -13.45 -18.60
#